data_AF-A0A2T4JV11-F1
#
_entry.id   AF-A0A2T4JV11-F1
#
_cell.length_a   1.000
_cell.length_b   1.000
_cell.length_c   1.000
_cell.angle_alpha   90.00
_cell.angle_beta   90.00
_cell.angle_gamma   90.00
#
_symmetry.space_group_name_H-M   'P 1'
#
loop_
_entity.id
_entity.type
_entity.pdbx_description
1 polymer ?
#
loop_
_entity_poly.entity_id
_entity_poly.type
_entity_poly.pdbx_seq_one_letter_code
_entity_poly.pdbx_strand_id
1 'polypeptide(L)'
;MTDAKPFPPTDPPGLSSVEARLQVSGNALVDCCNALGSEALSFLAERIREDFETQQQMLHCRSLPELAQVRARFLQRATDQYTAETGRMADIWARALDGMLHLKLG
;
A
#
# COMPACT_ATOMS: atom_id res chain seq x y z
N MET A 1 -26.33 46.53 30.34
CA MET A 1 -26.98 45.21 30.40
C MET A 1 -27.53 44.88 29.02
N THR A 2 -26.84 44.01 28.28
CA THR A 2 -27.47 43.03 27.37
C THR A 2 -26.38 42.06 26.94
N ASP A 3 -26.06 41.11 27.82
CA ASP A 3 -25.42 39.85 27.43
C ASP A 3 -26.41 39.11 26.53
N ALA A 4 -26.21 39.20 25.21
CA ALA A 4 -26.94 38.37 24.28
C ALA A 4 -26.40 36.94 24.41
N LYS A 5 -27.20 36.07 25.03
CA LYS A 5 -26.90 34.64 25.14
C LYS A 5 -26.65 34.09 23.72
N PRO A 6 -25.49 33.48 23.43
CA PRO A 6 -25.22 32.92 22.11
C PRO A 6 -26.35 31.97 21.70
N PHE A 7 -26.80 32.11 20.46
CA PHE A 7 -27.78 31.20 19.89
C PHE A 7 -27.18 29.78 19.93
N PRO A 8 -27.93 28.75 20.34
CA PRO A 8 -27.40 27.39 20.31
C PRO A 8 -26.96 27.05 18.89
N PRO A 9 -25.88 26.27 18.72
CA PRO A 9 -25.42 25.85 17.39
C PRO A 9 -26.60 25.26 16.60
N THR A 10 -26.75 25.71 15.35
CA THR A 10 -27.88 25.39 14.46
C THR A 10 -27.81 23.99 13.86
N ASP A 11 -26.70 23.29 14.07
CA ASP A 11 -26.46 21.99 13.48
C ASP A 11 -27.19 20.93 14.31
N PRO A 12 -27.94 20.01 13.68
CA PRO A 12 -28.57 18.91 14.40
C PRO A 12 -27.51 18.13 15.18
N PRO A 13 -27.73 17.82 16.47
CA PRO A 13 -26.75 17.07 17.26
C PRO A 13 -26.37 15.77 16.55
N GLY A 14 -25.09 15.65 16.18
CA GLY A 14 -24.52 14.47 15.51
C GLY A 14 -24.11 14.68 14.04
N LEU A 15 -24.59 15.71 13.35
CA LEU A 15 -24.31 15.87 11.91
C LEU A 15 -22.82 16.19 11.62
N SER A 16 -22.24 17.13 12.37
CA SER A 16 -20.80 17.45 12.30
C SER A 16 -19.89 16.28 12.68
N SER A 17 -20.34 15.41 13.60
CA SER A 17 -19.60 14.21 13.98
C SER A 17 -19.58 13.16 12.86
N VAL A 18 -20.67 13.04 12.09
CA VAL A 18 -20.75 12.12 10.94
C VAL A 18 -19.90 12.65 9.78
N GLU A 19 -19.90 13.95 9.52
CA GLU A 19 -19.06 14.57 8.49
C GLU A 19 -17.57 14.41 8.79
N ALA A 20 -17.14 14.67 10.04
CA ALA A 20 -15.76 14.45 10.47
C ALA A 20 -15.34 12.99 10.29
N ARG A 21 -16.22 12.04 10.63
CA ARG A 21 -16.03 10.60 10.45
C ARG A 21 -15.90 10.19 8.97
N LEU A 22 -16.72 10.77 8.10
CA LEU A 22 -16.64 10.54 6.66
C LEU A 22 -15.33 11.07 6.09
N GLN A 23 -14.89 12.26 6.50
CA GLN A 23 -13.65 12.87 6.04
C GLN A 23 -12.41 12.06 6.45
N VAL A 24 -12.35 11.60 7.70
CA VAL A 24 -11.24 10.74 8.18
C VAL A 24 -11.21 9.40 7.45
N SER A 25 -12.37 8.77 7.23
CA SER A 25 -12.47 7.53 6.45
C SER A 25 -12.03 7.73 5.00
N GLY A 26 -12.41 8.87 4.40
CA GLY A 26 -11.99 9.25 3.05
C GLY A 26 -10.47 9.42 2.94
N ASN A 27 -9.84 10.09 3.93
CA ASN A 27 -8.39 10.24 3.97
C ASN A 27 -7.68 8.89 4.10
N ALA A 28 -8.14 7.99 4.97
CA ALA A 28 -7.56 6.66 5.12
C ALA A 28 -7.59 5.84 3.82
N LEU A 29 -8.66 5.98 3.02
CA LEU A 29 -8.76 5.34 1.71
C LEU A 29 -7.76 5.93 0.70
N VAL A 30 -7.63 7.26 0.67
CA VAL A 30 -6.67 7.95 -0.20
C VAL A 30 -5.24 7.56 0.14
N ASP A 31 -4.90 7.54 1.43
CA ASP A 31 -3.58 7.11 1.92
C ASP A 31 -3.29 5.65 1.56
N CYS A 32 -4.28 4.77 1.68
CA CYS A 32 -4.17 3.37 1.24
C CYS A 32 -3.87 3.27 -0.26
N CYS A 33 -4.65 3.95 -1.10
CA CYS A 33 -4.44 3.96 -2.55
C CYS A 33 -3.04 4.48 -2.93
N ASN A 34 -2.58 5.54 -2.27
CA ASN A 34 -1.25 6.10 -2.48
C ASN A 34 -0.15 5.10 -2.06
N ALA A 35 -0.29 4.46 -0.92
CA ALA A 35 0.65 3.46 -0.42
C ALA A 35 0.72 2.24 -1.36
N LEU A 36 -0.42 1.71 -1.80
CA LEU A 36 -0.50 0.60 -2.75
C LEU A 36 0.15 0.96 -4.09
N GLY A 37 -0.15 2.15 -4.62
CA GLY A 37 0.44 2.62 -5.88
C GLY A 37 1.95 2.78 -5.78
N SER A 38 2.44 3.36 -4.69
CA SER A 38 3.88 3.55 -4.44
C SER A 38 4.61 2.21 -4.32
N GLU A 39 4.04 1.26 -3.57
CA GLU A 39 4.64 -0.06 -3.37
C GLU A 39 4.65 -0.85 -4.69
N ALA A 40 3.54 -0.85 -5.44
CA ALA A 40 3.46 -1.52 -6.74
C ALA A 40 4.49 -0.98 -7.75
N LEU A 41 4.70 0.34 -7.81
CA LEU A 41 5.72 0.95 -8.65
C LEU A 41 7.14 0.57 -8.20
N SER A 42 7.38 0.52 -6.89
CA SER A 42 8.67 0.11 -6.32
C SER A 42 8.98 -1.35 -6.65
N PHE A 43 8.01 -2.23 -6.46
CA PHE A 43 8.11 -3.64 -6.81
C PHE A 43 8.37 -3.85 -8.31
N LEU A 44 7.64 -3.14 -9.17
CA LEU A 44 7.84 -3.22 -10.62
C LEU A 44 9.25 -2.76 -11.02
N ALA A 45 9.73 -1.65 -10.47
CA ALA A 45 11.07 -1.15 -10.74
C ALA A 45 12.15 -2.15 -10.33
N GLU A 46 12.01 -2.77 -9.16
CA GLU A 46 12.93 -3.80 -8.69
C GLU A 46 12.91 -5.05 -9.60
N ARG A 47 11.73 -5.46 -10.07
CA ARG A 47 11.61 -6.61 -10.96
C ARG A 47 12.24 -6.38 -12.33
N ILE A 48 12.05 -5.19 -12.90
CA ILE A 48 12.71 -4.81 -14.16
C ILE A 48 14.23 -4.84 -14.01
N ARG A 49 14.77 -4.33 -12.90
CA ARG A 49 16.21 -4.35 -12.62
C ARG A 49 16.75 -5.78 -12.56
N GLU A 50 16.12 -6.64 -11.78
CA GLU A 50 16.55 -8.04 -11.64
C GLU A 50 16.37 -8.85 -12.94
N ASP A 51 15.35 -8.54 -13.76
CA ASP A 51 15.20 -9.13 -15.10
C ASP A 51 16.36 -8.75 -16.02
N PHE A 52 16.77 -7.48 -16.00
CA PHE A 52 17.91 -6.99 -16.78
C PHE A 52 19.23 -7.60 -16.30
N GLU A 53 19.47 -7.63 -14.99
CA GLU A 53 20.65 -8.27 -14.40
C GLU A 53 20.74 -9.76 -14.78
N THR A 54 19.60 -10.46 -14.77
CA THR A 54 19.51 -11.85 -15.18
C THR A 54 19.84 -12.02 -16.66
N GLN A 55 19.26 -11.21 -17.54
CA GLN A 55 19.57 -11.27 -18.98
C GLN A 55 21.05 -11.01 -19.25
N GLN A 56 21.64 -10.02 -18.56
CA GLN A 56 23.07 -9.76 -18.67
C GLN A 56 23.90 -10.98 -18.25
N GLN A 57 23.55 -11.64 -17.13
CA GLN A 57 24.23 -12.87 -16.69
C GLN A 57 24.09 -14.01 -17.72
N MET A 58 22.91 -14.16 -18.33
CA MET A 58 22.67 -15.18 -19.35
C MET A 58 23.54 -14.96 -20.59
N LEU A 59 23.78 -13.71 -21.01
CA LEU A 59 24.66 -13.38 -22.15
C LEU A 59 26.13 -13.77 -21.91
N HIS A 60 26.55 -13.90 -20.65
CA HIS A 60 27.91 -14.31 -20.29
C HIS A 60 28.07 -15.82 -20.11
N CYS A 61 26.98 -16.59 -20.11
CA CYS A 61 27.03 -18.05 -19.96
C CYS A 61 27.65 -18.70 -21.20
N ARG A 62 28.57 -19.65 -20.98
CA ARG A 62 29.27 -20.39 -22.04
C ARG A 62 28.75 -21.81 -22.22
N SER A 63 27.79 -22.23 -21.39
CA SER A 63 27.25 -23.57 -21.40
C SER A 63 25.77 -23.60 -20.98
N LEU A 64 25.04 -24.63 -21.43
CA LEU A 64 23.65 -24.86 -21.02
C LEU A 64 23.50 -25.07 -19.49
N PRO A 65 24.40 -25.79 -18.80
CA PRO A 65 24.34 -25.91 -17.34
C PRO A 65 24.47 -24.57 -16.61
N GLU A 66 25.35 -23.67 -17.05
CA GLU A 66 25.47 -22.33 -16.47
C GLU A 66 24.17 -21.52 -16.64
N LEU A 67 23.59 -21.57 -17.84
CA LEU A 67 22.32 -20.92 -18.14
C LEU A 67 21.19 -21.47 -17.25
N ALA A 68 21.11 -22.79 -17.08
CA ALA A 68 20.12 -23.43 -16.23
C ALA A 68 20.23 -22.98 -14.77
N GLN A 69 21.45 -22.83 -14.25
CA GLN A 69 21.68 -22.33 -12.90
C GLN A 69 21.24 -20.86 -12.73
N VAL A 70 21.56 -20.00 -13.69
CA VAL A 70 21.10 -18.59 -13.68
C VAL A 70 19.58 -18.55 -13.68
N ARG A 71 18.93 -19.35 -14.52
CA ARG A 71 17.46 -19.40 -14.63
C ARG A 71 16.79 -19.95 -13.37
N ALA A 72 17.37 -20.97 -12.74
CA ALA A 72 16.87 -21.53 -11.50
C ALA A 72 16.93 -20.50 -10.36
N ARG A 73 18.05 -19.77 -10.24
CA ARG A 73 18.18 -18.66 -9.26
C ARG A 73 17.17 -17.56 -9.52
N PHE A 74 16.98 -17.17 -10.77
CA PHE A 74 15.97 -16.17 -11.15
C PHE A 74 14.56 -16.57 -10.70
N LEU A 75 14.15 -17.82 -10.97
CA LEU A 75 12.83 -18.31 -10.60
C LEU A 75 12.62 -18.35 -9.08
N GLN A 76 13.62 -18.83 -8.34
CA GLN A 76 13.57 -18.83 -6.88
C GLN A 76 13.39 -17.41 -6.35
N ARG A 77 14.21 -16.48 -6.85
CA ARG A 77 14.22 -15.09 -6.39
C ARG A 77 12.93 -14.36 -6.73
N ALA A 78 12.36 -14.60 -7.92
CA ALA A 78 11.05 -14.08 -8.29
C ALA A 78 9.97 -14.61 -7.34
N THR A 79 9.97 -15.91 -7.04
CA THR A 79 9.00 -16.53 -6.11
C THR A 79 9.07 -15.91 -4.71
N ASP A 80 10.29 -15.75 -4.18
CA ASP A 80 10.52 -15.14 -2.87
C ASP A 80 9.99 -13.70 -2.83
N GLN A 81 10.27 -12.92 -3.88
CA GLN A 81 9.86 -11.54 -3.96
C GLN A 81 8.34 -11.36 -4.12
N TYR A 82 7.67 -12.14 -4.96
CA TYR A 82 6.20 -12.08 -5.08
C TYR A 82 5.50 -12.49 -3.78
N THR A 83 6.07 -13.46 -3.06
CA THR A 83 5.57 -13.88 -1.75
C THR A 83 5.70 -12.75 -0.74
N ALA A 84 6.87 -12.11 -0.67
CA ALA A 84 7.10 -10.97 0.21
C ALA A 84 6.20 -9.77 -0.14
N GLU A 85 6.02 -9.48 -1.43
CA GLU A 85 5.17 -8.41 -1.93
C GLU A 85 3.70 -8.61 -1.52
N THR A 86 3.21 -9.84 -1.61
CA THR A 86 1.86 -10.20 -1.14
C THR A 86 1.68 -9.87 0.34
N GLY A 87 2.70 -10.14 1.17
CA GLY A 87 2.72 -9.78 2.58
C GLY A 87 2.66 -8.26 2.80
N ARG A 88 3.48 -7.49 2.08
CA ARG A 88 3.49 -6.02 2.17
C ARG A 88 2.15 -5.40 1.75
N MET A 89 1.56 -5.91 0.67
CA MET A 89 0.22 -5.51 0.24
C MET A 89 -0.83 -5.77 1.33
N ALA A 90 -0.79 -6.95 1.96
CA ALA A 90 -1.69 -7.29 3.06
C ALA A 90 -1.52 -6.34 4.26
N ASP A 91 -0.29 -5.97 4.60
CA ASP A 91 -0.01 -5.01 5.67
C ASP A 91 -0.57 -3.61 5.37
N ILE A 92 -0.47 -3.14 4.13
CA ILE A 92 -1.04 -1.85 3.71
C ILE A 92 -2.57 -1.88 3.87
N TRP A 93 -3.22 -2.95 3.41
CA TRP A 93 -4.67 -3.12 3.56
C TRP A 93 -5.09 -3.21 5.03
N ALA A 94 -4.35 -3.94 5.86
CA ALA A 94 -4.65 -4.06 7.29
C ALA A 94 -4.62 -2.70 8.00
N ARG A 95 -3.63 -1.84 7.68
CA ARG A 95 -3.53 -0.48 8.22
C ARG A 95 -4.70 0.41 7.80
N ALA A 96 -5.13 0.30 6.54
CA ALA A 96 -6.28 1.05 6.03
C ALA A 96 -7.58 0.64 6.74
N LEU A 97 -7.78 -0.67 6.94
CA LEU A 97 -8.92 -1.20 7.68
C LEU A 97 -8.90 -0.78 9.15
N ASP A 98 -7.74 -0.79 9.79
CA ASP A 98 -7.58 -0.34 11.18
C ASP A 98 -7.99 1.12 11.38
N GLY A 99 -7.48 2.01 10.52
CA GLY A 99 -7.86 3.43 10.52
C GLY A 99 -9.36 3.66 10.30
N MET A 100 -10.01 2.78 9.53
CA MET A 100 -11.46 2.82 9.31
C MET A 100 -12.27 2.20 10.47
N LEU A 101 -11.72 1.21 11.19
CA LEU A 101 -12.38 0.52 12.30
C LEU A 101 -12.30 1.27 13.63
N HIS A 102 -11.20 1.98 13.90
CA HIS A 102 -11.06 2.89 15.06
C HIS A 102 -12.12 4.02 15.06
N LEU A 103 -12.81 4.20 13.94
CA LEU A 103 -13.91 5.13 13.72
C LEU A 103 -15.27 4.64 14.23
N LYS A 104 -15.41 3.36 14.60
CA LYS A 104 -16.67 2.72 15.04
C LYS A 104 -16.85 2.61 16.56
N LEU A 105 -15.80 2.84 17.35
CA LEU A 105 -15.81 2.62 18.81
C LEU A 105 -15.50 3.88 19.65
N GLY A 106 -15.31 5.04 19.01
CA GLY A 106 -15.08 6.34 19.66
C GLY A 106 -16.27 7.28 19.53
#